data_AF-A0A6I9YFP9-F1
#
_entry.id   AF-A0A6I9YFP9-F1
#
_cell.length_a   1.000
_cell.length_b   1.000
_cell.length_c   1.000
_cell.angle_alpha   90.00
_cell.angle_beta   90.00
_cell.angle_gamma   90.00
#
_symmetry.space_group_name_H-M   'P 1'
#
loop_
_entity.id
_entity.type
_entity.pdbx_description
1 polymer ?
#
loop_
_entity_poly.entity_id
_entity_poly.type
_entity_poly.pdbx_seq_one_letter_code
_entity_poly.pdbx_strand_id
1 'polypeptide(L)'
;MSCIANFFTYETTKSVVVKSWTVGVINRAVQLLIISYFIGWVFLHEKAYQIRDTSIESSVVTKVKGFGNYSNRIMDTADYVTPPQGTSVFVIITKLIVTENQVQGFCPENNLRYQCTSDRECKKPVSVTGGGILTGRCVNFNATFRTCQIQGWCPSEMDNVDVPVMLEAENFTLFIKNSIRFPLFDFEKGNLLPNITAEDIQKCHFHPLKQPFCPILRLGDIVKFAGQNFTSLAKTGGIIGIKIGWVCDLDHSWEHCIPSYSFSRLDSVSEKSKVSSGYNFRYAKYYKQENGTEFRTLMKAYGIRFDVLVYGNVSEAGQTCTSWSTGLLKSSGGGIQT
;
A
#
# COMPACT_ATOMS: atom_id res chain seq x y z
N MET A 1 -54.59 -30.32 42.15
CA MET A 1 -53.25 -30.34 42.79
C MET A 1 -52.17 -31.11 42.01
N SER A 2 -52.50 -31.88 40.95
CA SER A 2 -51.51 -32.70 40.22
C SER A 2 -50.63 -31.92 39.21
N CYS A 3 -51.11 -30.82 38.63
CA CYS A 3 -50.35 -30.07 37.60
C CYS A 3 -49.17 -29.24 38.17
N ILE A 4 -49.23 -28.81 39.44
CA ILE A 4 -48.15 -28.02 40.06
C ILE A 4 -46.95 -28.92 40.41
N ALA A 5 -47.18 -30.19 40.72
CA ALA A 5 -46.12 -31.15 41.04
C ALA A 5 -45.25 -31.48 39.81
N ASN A 6 -45.84 -31.54 38.61
CA ASN A 6 -45.11 -31.77 37.36
C ASN A 6 -44.27 -30.56 36.89
N PHE A 7 -44.48 -29.36 37.47
CA PHE A 7 -43.61 -28.20 37.19
C PHE A 7 -42.28 -28.29 37.96
N PHE A 8 -42.25 -29.02 39.07
CA PHE A 8 -41.07 -29.25 39.90
C PHE A 8 -40.46 -30.64 39.69
N THR A 9 -40.65 -31.25 38.52
CA THR A 9 -39.98 -32.51 38.17
C THR A 9 -38.69 -32.22 37.39
N TYR A 10 -37.57 -32.69 37.92
CA TYR A 10 -36.28 -32.68 37.22
C TYR A 10 -35.95 -34.09 36.74
N GLU A 11 -35.90 -34.28 35.42
CA GLU A 11 -35.47 -35.54 34.83
C GLU A 11 -33.93 -35.64 34.85
N THR A 12 -33.43 -36.78 35.31
CA THR A 12 -32.00 -37.10 35.29
C THR A 12 -31.78 -38.45 34.63
N THR A 13 -30.71 -38.56 33.84
CA THR A 13 -30.34 -39.83 33.21
C THR A 13 -29.79 -40.78 34.27
N LYS A 14 -30.28 -42.02 34.28
CA LYS A 14 -29.71 -43.07 35.14
C LYS A 14 -28.33 -43.42 34.58
N SER A 15 -27.28 -43.07 35.31
CA SER A 15 -25.89 -43.37 34.94
C SER A 15 -25.39 -44.62 35.68
N VAL A 16 -24.59 -45.44 34.99
CA VAL A 16 -23.90 -46.59 35.59
C VAL A 16 -22.47 -46.17 35.92
N VAL A 17 -22.11 -46.25 37.20
CA VAL A 17 -20.76 -45.94 37.66
C VAL A 17 -19.89 -47.19 37.58
N VAL A 18 -19.12 -47.31 36.50
CA VAL A 18 -18.18 -48.42 36.29
C VAL A 18 -16.92 -48.20 37.15
N LYS A 19 -16.68 -49.07 38.14
CA LYS A 19 -15.51 -49.02 39.04
C LYS A 19 -14.36 -49.91 38.55
N SER A 20 -13.91 -49.70 37.31
CA SER A 20 -12.74 -50.38 36.74
C SER A 20 -11.53 -49.45 36.71
N TRP A 21 -10.38 -49.90 37.22
CA TRP A 21 -9.15 -49.11 37.24
C TRP A 21 -8.66 -48.77 35.83
N THR A 22 -8.64 -49.74 34.92
CA THR A 22 -8.19 -49.56 33.53
C THR A 22 -9.04 -48.53 32.78
N VAL A 23 -10.38 -48.66 32.87
CA VAL A 23 -11.31 -47.73 32.22
C VAL A 23 -11.22 -46.33 32.86
N GLY A 24 -11.04 -46.26 34.18
CA GLY A 24 -10.84 -45.00 34.90
C GLY A 24 -9.57 -44.26 34.46
N VAL A 25 -8.44 -44.95 34.35
CA VAL A 25 -7.17 -44.37 33.89
C VAL A 25 -7.29 -43.87 32.45
N ILE A 26 -7.86 -44.68 31.53
CA ILE A 26 -8.05 -44.27 30.13
C ILE A 26 -8.94 -43.03 30.04
N ASN A 27 -10.08 -43.02 30.74
CA ASN A 27 -11.00 -41.88 30.73
C ASN A 27 -10.33 -40.60 31.27
N ARG A 28 -9.59 -40.70 32.39
CA ARG A 28 -8.85 -39.54 32.94
C ARG A 28 -7.72 -39.08 32.04
N ALA A 29 -7.02 -39.98 31.37
CA ALA A 29 -5.98 -39.62 30.40
C ALA A 29 -6.56 -38.87 29.19
N VAL A 30 -7.68 -39.34 28.65
CA VAL A 30 -8.39 -38.65 27.55
C VAL A 30 -8.87 -37.27 28.00
N GLN A 31 -9.48 -37.15 29.18
CA GLN A 31 -9.88 -35.86 29.74
C GLN A 31 -8.70 -34.90 29.89
N LEU A 32 -7.55 -35.39 30.39
CA LEU A 32 -6.35 -34.58 30.55
C LEU A 32 -5.80 -34.10 29.20
N LEU A 33 -5.81 -34.96 28.18
CA LEU A 33 -5.42 -34.59 26.81
C LEU A 33 -6.34 -33.52 26.23
N ILE A 34 -7.65 -33.65 26.40
CA ILE A 34 -8.62 -32.65 25.94
C ILE A 34 -8.38 -31.32 26.67
N ILE A 35 -8.25 -31.35 28.00
CA ILE A 35 -8.01 -30.14 28.80
C ILE A 35 -6.69 -29.47 28.39
N SER A 36 -5.61 -30.23 28.20
CA SER A 36 -4.33 -29.66 27.77
C SER A 36 -4.40 -29.06 26.36
N TYR A 37 -5.15 -29.66 25.44
CA TYR A 37 -5.43 -29.08 24.13
C TYR A 37 -6.17 -27.75 24.25
N PHE A 38 -7.25 -27.68 25.01
CA PHE A 38 -7.99 -26.43 25.19
C PHE A 38 -7.13 -25.35 25.85
N ILE A 39 -6.42 -25.67 26.94
CA ILE A 39 -5.57 -24.70 27.63
C ILE A 39 -4.42 -24.24 26.71
N GLY A 40 -3.68 -25.18 26.11
CA GLY A 40 -2.49 -24.87 25.31
C GLY A 40 -2.84 -24.21 23.96
N TRP A 41 -3.75 -24.80 23.21
CA TRP A 41 -4.08 -24.33 21.87
C TRP A 41 -5.13 -23.22 21.89
N VAL A 42 -6.28 -23.45 22.51
CA VAL A 42 -7.42 -22.51 22.41
C VAL A 42 -7.21 -21.26 23.28
N PHE A 43 -6.75 -21.43 24.52
CA PHE A 43 -6.55 -20.31 25.43
C PHE A 43 -5.19 -19.64 25.28
N LEU A 44 -4.08 -20.37 25.22
CA LEU A 44 -2.75 -19.74 25.17
C LEU A 44 -2.31 -19.35 23.75
N HIS A 45 -2.46 -20.23 22.76
CA HIS A 45 -2.03 -19.94 21.39
C HIS A 45 -3.02 -19.05 20.63
N GLU A 46 -4.30 -19.44 20.59
CA GLU A 46 -5.34 -18.68 19.88
C GLU A 46 -5.88 -17.49 20.69
N LYS A 47 -5.57 -17.39 21.98
CA LYS A 47 -6.07 -16.32 22.87
C LYS A 47 -7.59 -16.12 22.79
N ALA A 48 -8.36 -17.22 22.73
CA ALA A 48 -9.82 -17.17 22.57
C ALA A 48 -10.57 -16.55 23.77
N TYR A 49 -9.88 -16.21 24.85
CA TYR A 49 -10.42 -15.44 25.97
C TYR A 49 -10.48 -13.93 25.68
N GLN A 50 -9.76 -13.46 24.66
CA GLN A 50 -9.73 -12.05 24.27
C GLN A 50 -10.79 -11.76 23.20
N ILE A 51 -11.41 -10.59 23.32
CA ILE A 51 -12.20 -9.99 22.24
C ILE A 51 -11.22 -9.35 21.26
N ARG A 52 -11.45 -9.46 19.96
CA ARG A 52 -10.61 -8.85 18.92
C ARG A 52 -11.38 -7.77 18.18
N ASP A 53 -10.79 -6.59 18.08
CA ASP A 53 -11.21 -5.52 17.18
C ASP A 53 -10.29 -5.47 15.96
N THR A 54 -10.86 -5.65 14.78
CA THR A 54 -10.17 -5.53 13.49
C THR A 54 -10.57 -4.25 12.74
N SER A 55 -11.51 -3.47 13.27
CA SER A 55 -12.04 -2.25 12.65
C SER A 55 -11.17 -1.05 12.99
N ILE A 56 -9.94 -1.06 12.48
CA ILE A 56 -9.00 0.03 12.68
C ILE A 56 -9.43 1.29 11.93
N GLU A 57 -9.61 2.39 12.65
CA GLU A 57 -9.69 3.73 12.07
C GLU A 57 -8.26 4.28 11.97
N SER A 58 -7.82 4.65 10.75
CA SER A 58 -6.46 5.11 10.52
C SER A 58 -6.44 6.42 9.75
N SER A 59 -5.56 7.32 10.18
CA SER A 59 -5.24 8.58 9.49
C SER A 59 -3.75 8.64 9.21
N VAL A 60 -3.40 8.96 7.97
CA VAL A 60 -2.01 9.05 7.50
C VAL A 60 -1.78 10.40 6.84
N VAL A 61 -0.73 11.08 7.28
CA VAL A 61 -0.23 12.31 6.68
C VAL A 61 1.24 12.11 6.31
N THR A 62 1.57 12.45 5.07
CA THR A 62 2.92 12.29 4.53
C THR A 62 3.51 13.64 4.13
N LYS A 63 4.82 13.77 4.28
CA LYS A 63 5.56 14.94 3.82
C LYS A 63 6.94 14.53 3.35
N VAL A 64 7.25 14.83 2.09
CA VAL A 64 8.57 14.57 1.52
C VAL A 64 9.42 15.82 1.65
N LYS A 65 10.73 15.65 1.85
CA LYS A 65 11.73 16.73 1.82
C LYS A 65 12.97 16.28 1.07
N GLY A 66 13.51 17.18 0.26
CA GLY A 66 14.72 16.98 -0.51
C GLY A 66 14.78 17.94 -1.69
N PHE A 67 15.99 18.16 -2.20
CA PHE A 67 16.24 18.94 -3.40
C PHE A 67 17.08 18.08 -4.35
N GLY A 68 16.74 18.09 -5.63
CA GLY A 68 17.51 17.41 -6.65
C GLY A 68 17.82 18.33 -7.81
N ASN A 69 18.93 18.07 -8.51
CA ASN A 69 19.26 18.78 -9.73
C ASN A 69 18.86 17.90 -10.91
N TYR A 70 17.96 18.40 -11.76
CA TYR A 70 17.49 17.69 -12.93
C TYR A 70 17.51 18.61 -14.15
N SER A 71 18.31 18.22 -15.16
CA SER A 71 18.46 19.00 -16.40
C SER A 71 18.81 20.48 -16.15
N ASN A 72 19.78 20.74 -15.25
CA ASN A 72 20.23 22.07 -14.82
C ASN A 72 19.15 22.93 -14.14
N ARG A 73 18.09 22.32 -13.62
CA ARG A 73 17.07 22.97 -12.79
C ARG A 73 17.02 22.30 -11.43
N ILE A 74 16.95 23.10 -10.38
CA ILE A 74 16.70 22.58 -9.03
C ILE A 74 15.21 22.26 -8.92
N MET A 75 14.90 21.03 -8.54
CA MET A 75 13.54 20.58 -8.28
C MET A 75 13.32 20.43 -6.78
N ASP A 76 12.20 20.97 -6.30
CA ASP A 76 11.77 20.85 -4.91
C ASP A 76 10.52 19.97 -4.78
N THR A 77 10.00 19.87 -3.55
CA THR A 77 8.83 19.04 -3.24
C THR A 77 7.59 19.39 -4.08
N ALA A 78 7.40 20.66 -4.47
CA ALA A 78 6.27 21.05 -5.29
C ALA A 78 6.41 20.62 -6.76
N ASP A 79 7.65 20.37 -7.22
CA ASP A 79 7.92 19.92 -8.58
C ASP A 79 7.79 18.40 -8.74
N TYR A 80 8.40 17.63 -7.82
CA TYR A 80 8.53 16.18 -7.99
C TYR A 80 7.50 15.35 -7.21
N VAL A 81 6.75 15.91 -6.26
CA VAL A 81 5.71 15.17 -5.52
C VAL A 81 4.34 15.38 -6.14
N THR A 82 3.64 14.28 -6.45
CA THR A 82 2.26 14.36 -6.92
C THR A 82 1.41 13.18 -6.44
N PRO A 83 0.17 13.41 -5.99
CA PRO A 83 -0.44 14.72 -5.79
C PRO A 83 0.06 15.36 -4.45
N PRO A 84 0.02 16.69 -4.29
CA PRO A 84 0.75 17.39 -3.21
C PRO A 84 0.07 17.39 -1.84
N GLN A 85 -1.14 16.82 -1.70
CA GLN A 85 -1.95 16.93 -0.47
C GLN A 85 -1.39 16.14 0.72
N GLY A 86 -0.37 15.30 0.51
CA GLY A 86 0.27 14.54 1.60
C GLY A 86 -0.60 13.42 2.14
N THR A 87 -1.34 12.73 1.26
CA THR A 87 -2.18 11.57 1.63
C THR A 87 -1.34 10.29 1.81
N SER A 88 -2.00 9.15 2.03
CA SER A 88 -1.35 7.84 2.07
C SER A 88 -0.76 7.40 0.73
N VAL A 89 -1.16 8.02 -0.38
CA VAL A 89 -0.67 7.73 -1.73
C VAL A 89 -0.05 8.96 -2.35
N PHE A 90 1.19 8.85 -2.78
CA PHE A 90 1.92 9.91 -3.48
C PHE A 90 3.00 9.32 -4.39
N VAL A 91 3.43 10.10 -5.36
CA VAL A 91 4.46 9.73 -6.34
C VAL A 91 5.62 10.69 -6.20
N ILE A 92 6.82 10.15 -6.27
CA ILE A 92 8.05 10.92 -6.38
C ILE A 92 8.57 10.73 -7.80
N ILE A 93 8.53 11.80 -8.59
CA ILE A 93 9.00 11.83 -9.97
C ILE A 93 10.52 11.75 -9.96
N THR A 94 11.06 10.73 -10.62
CA THR A 94 12.50 10.48 -10.71
C THR A 94 13.04 10.71 -12.11
N LYS A 95 12.18 10.66 -13.12
CA LYS A 95 12.53 10.87 -14.53
C LYS A 95 11.38 11.57 -15.25
N LEU A 96 11.71 12.54 -16.08
CA LEU A 96 10.76 13.40 -16.77
C LEU A 96 11.15 13.57 -18.23
N ILE A 97 10.24 13.24 -19.14
CA ILE A 97 10.33 13.62 -20.56
C ILE A 97 9.43 14.84 -20.75
N VAL A 98 10.02 15.95 -21.19
CA VAL A 98 9.34 17.24 -21.32
C VAL A 98 9.23 17.60 -22.79
N THR A 99 8.02 17.94 -23.24
CA THR A 99 7.75 18.53 -24.55
C THR A 99 7.19 19.93 -24.32
N GLU A 100 8.06 20.94 -24.46
CA GLU A 100 7.72 22.34 -24.23
C GLU A 100 6.95 22.94 -25.41
N ASN A 101 6.21 24.02 -25.15
CA ASN A 101 5.60 24.89 -26.17
C ASN A 101 4.67 24.18 -27.16
N GLN A 102 3.92 23.17 -26.71
CA GLN A 102 2.91 22.55 -27.54
C GLN A 102 1.76 23.52 -27.79
N VAL A 103 1.36 23.68 -29.06
CA VAL A 103 0.21 24.47 -29.49
C VAL A 103 -0.79 23.59 -30.25
N GLN A 104 -2.05 23.99 -30.29
CA GLN A 104 -3.03 23.31 -31.15
C GLN A 104 -2.72 23.59 -32.62
N GLY A 105 -2.54 22.54 -33.41
CA GLY A 105 -2.19 22.68 -34.82
C GLY A 105 -2.06 21.36 -35.55
N PHE A 106 -1.28 21.38 -36.62
CA PHE A 106 -1.01 20.23 -37.47
C PHE A 106 0.48 19.92 -37.52
N CYS A 107 0.86 18.68 -37.24
CA CYS A 107 2.25 18.25 -37.25
C CYS A 107 2.36 16.76 -37.63
N PRO A 108 3.52 16.32 -38.15
CA PRO A 108 3.82 14.90 -38.28
C PRO A 108 3.89 14.21 -36.91
N GLU A 109 3.37 13.00 -36.83
CA GLU A 109 3.61 12.12 -35.68
C GLU A 109 5.07 11.63 -35.66
N ASN A 110 5.66 11.40 -34.50
CA ASN A 110 7.08 11.01 -34.41
C ASN A 110 7.31 9.49 -34.25
N ASN A 111 6.25 8.71 -34.02
CA ASN A 111 6.37 7.29 -33.77
C ASN A 111 6.46 6.52 -35.09
N LEU A 112 7.43 5.60 -35.18
CA LEU A 112 7.68 4.75 -36.35
C LEU A 112 6.44 3.96 -36.81
N ARG A 113 5.48 3.70 -35.92
CA ARG A 113 4.20 3.06 -36.27
C ARG A 113 3.33 3.86 -37.24
N TYR A 114 3.56 5.17 -37.34
CA TYR A 114 2.84 6.09 -38.23
C TYR A 114 3.69 6.47 -39.46
N GLN A 115 4.78 5.75 -39.72
CA GLN A 115 5.54 5.90 -40.95
C GLN A 115 4.64 5.61 -42.15
N CYS A 116 4.70 6.48 -43.15
CA CYS A 116 3.88 6.38 -44.34
C CYS A 116 4.70 6.65 -45.59
N THR A 117 4.28 6.06 -46.70
CA THR A 117 4.80 6.43 -48.03
C THR A 117 3.80 7.23 -48.84
N SER A 118 2.51 7.03 -48.58
CA SER A 118 1.40 7.69 -49.29
C SER A 118 0.27 8.13 -48.35
N ASP A 119 -0.50 9.14 -48.76
CA ASP A 119 -1.65 9.67 -48.02
C ASP A 119 -2.74 8.60 -47.76
N ARG A 120 -2.82 7.55 -48.58
CA ARG A 120 -3.82 6.48 -48.42
C ARG A 120 -3.61 5.68 -47.13
N GLU A 121 -2.37 5.54 -46.68
CA GLU A 121 -2.04 4.83 -45.44
C GLU A 121 -2.55 5.59 -44.21
N CYS A 122 -2.57 6.92 -44.27
CA CYS A 122 -2.99 7.81 -43.18
C CYS A 122 -4.51 7.99 -43.08
N LYS A 123 -5.29 7.46 -44.03
CA LYS A 123 -6.76 7.49 -44.03
C LYS A 123 -7.40 6.31 -43.31
N LYS A 124 -6.61 5.29 -42.96
CA LYS A 124 -7.11 4.14 -42.20
C LYS A 124 -7.34 4.56 -40.75
N PRO A 125 -8.41 4.08 -40.10
CA PRO A 125 -8.57 4.27 -38.66
C PRO A 125 -7.43 3.51 -37.96
N VAL A 126 -6.44 4.24 -37.47
CA VAL A 126 -5.38 3.69 -36.63
C VAL A 126 -5.89 3.64 -35.19
N SER A 127 -5.45 2.62 -34.44
CA SER A 127 -5.74 2.47 -33.00
C SER A 127 -5.49 3.79 -32.25
N VAL A 128 -6.34 4.09 -31.26
CA VAL A 128 -6.44 5.33 -30.43
C VAL A 128 -5.19 5.62 -29.57
N THR A 129 -4.04 5.07 -29.96
CA THR A 129 -2.73 5.21 -29.32
C THR A 129 -1.90 6.39 -29.84
N GLY A 130 -2.49 7.30 -30.63
CA GLY A 130 -1.79 8.44 -31.27
C GLY A 130 -1.93 9.75 -30.52
N GLY A 131 -1.06 10.73 -30.81
CA GLY A 131 -1.04 12.05 -30.18
C GLY A 131 -2.17 13.00 -30.62
N GLY A 132 -3.00 12.61 -31.58
CA GLY A 132 -4.07 13.42 -32.15
C GLY A 132 -4.89 12.68 -33.22
N ILE A 133 -5.70 13.44 -33.97
CA ILE A 133 -6.57 12.93 -35.04
C ILE A 133 -5.81 12.95 -36.36
N LEU A 134 -5.75 11.84 -37.09
CA LEU A 134 -5.08 11.78 -38.39
C LEU A 134 -5.81 12.64 -39.43
N THR A 135 -5.08 13.51 -40.14
CA THR A 135 -5.64 14.35 -41.22
C THR A 135 -5.77 13.61 -42.56
N GLY A 136 -5.17 12.43 -42.67
CA GLY A 136 -5.10 11.65 -43.91
C GLY A 136 -3.99 12.08 -44.87
N ARG A 137 -3.04 12.93 -44.44
CA ARG A 137 -1.87 13.34 -45.22
C ARG A 137 -0.59 12.70 -44.70
N CYS A 138 0.31 12.31 -45.61
CA CYS A 138 1.64 11.81 -45.29
C CYS A 138 2.67 12.92 -45.50
N VAL A 139 3.27 13.42 -44.42
CA VAL A 139 4.18 14.59 -44.47
C VAL A 139 5.59 14.21 -44.03
N ASN A 140 6.59 15.01 -44.41
CA ASN A 140 7.97 14.77 -43.99
C ASN A 140 8.12 15.12 -42.50
N PHE A 141 8.55 14.15 -41.68
CA PHE A 141 8.96 14.40 -40.30
C PHE A 141 10.39 14.93 -40.29
N ASN A 142 11.31 14.21 -40.94
CA ASN A 142 12.70 14.59 -41.17
C ASN A 142 13.05 14.41 -42.66
N ALA A 143 14.28 14.75 -43.07
CA ALA A 143 14.75 14.59 -44.45
C ALA A 143 14.66 13.13 -44.97
N THR A 144 14.74 12.14 -44.06
CA THR A 144 14.78 10.71 -44.38
C THR A 144 13.47 9.96 -44.08
N PHE A 145 12.58 10.52 -43.25
CA PHE A 145 11.40 9.82 -42.75
C PHE A 145 10.12 10.65 -42.94
N ARG A 146 9.07 10.00 -43.43
CA ARG A 146 7.72 10.55 -43.59
C ARG A 146 6.75 9.85 -42.65
N THR A 147 5.88 10.62 -42.02
CA THR A 147 4.87 10.11 -41.09
C THR A 147 3.53 10.79 -41.31
N CYS A 148 2.47 10.15 -40.84
CA CYS A 148 1.14 10.70 -40.96
C CYS A 148 1.00 12.00 -40.16
N GLN A 149 0.38 13.00 -40.78
CA GLN A 149 0.05 14.26 -40.14
C GLN A 149 -1.15 14.07 -39.21
N ILE A 150 -1.03 14.61 -38.00
CA ILE A 150 -2.08 14.66 -36.98
C ILE A 150 -2.52 16.10 -36.76
N GLN A 151 -3.76 16.25 -36.31
CA GLN A 151 -4.32 17.46 -35.72
C GLN A 151 -4.40 17.27 -34.20
N GLY A 152 -3.78 18.16 -33.45
CA GLY A 152 -3.71 18.08 -31.98
C GLY A 152 -2.63 18.98 -31.40
N TRP A 153 -2.04 18.55 -30.29
CA TRP A 153 -0.96 19.28 -29.63
C TRP A 153 0.38 19.03 -30.33
N CYS A 154 0.94 20.08 -30.92
CA CYS A 154 2.13 20.05 -31.75
C CYS A 154 3.26 20.91 -31.15
N PRO A 155 4.52 20.43 -31.15
CA PRO A 155 4.99 19.16 -31.72
C PRO A 155 4.63 17.94 -30.86
N SER A 156 4.54 16.75 -31.49
CA SER A 156 4.32 15.47 -30.79
C SER A 156 5.44 15.12 -29.81
N GLU A 157 5.07 14.42 -28.72
CA GLU A 157 5.99 13.97 -27.66
C GLU A 157 7.00 12.92 -28.14
N MET A 158 8.30 13.21 -28.04
CA MET A 158 9.35 12.28 -28.44
C MET A 158 9.71 11.29 -27.32
N ASP A 159 9.17 10.07 -27.41
CA ASP A 159 9.38 9.00 -26.42
C ASP A 159 10.79 8.36 -26.46
N ASN A 160 11.53 8.52 -27.56
CA ASN A 160 12.83 7.87 -27.79
C ASN A 160 14.04 8.68 -27.27
N VAL A 161 13.82 9.69 -26.43
CA VAL A 161 14.89 10.50 -25.87
C VAL A 161 15.41 9.84 -24.58
N ASP A 162 16.71 9.56 -24.54
CA ASP A 162 17.36 9.14 -23.30
C ASP A 162 17.51 10.37 -22.38
N VAL A 163 16.67 10.44 -21.35
CA VAL A 163 16.70 11.50 -20.35
C VAL A 163 17.29 10.94 -19.05
N PRO A 164 18.08 11.74 -18.31
CA PRO A 164 18.71 11.31 -17.06
C PRO A 164 17.65 10.99 -15.99
N VAL A 165 18.12 10.40 -14.88
CA VAL A 165 17.32 10.15 -13.68
C VAL A 165 17.86 11.03 -12.56
N MET A 166 16.96 11.58 -11.74
CA MET A 166 17.31 12.31 -10.52
C MET A 166 17.74 11.32 -9.44
N LEU A 167 19.05 11.02 -9.37
CA LEU A 167 19.61 10.07 -8.41
C LEU A 167 19.62 10.64 -6.98
N GLU A 168 19.64 11.97 -6.83
CA GLU A 168 19.52 12.67 -5.55
C GLU A 168 18.25 12.29 -4.79
N ALA A 169 17.21 11.85 -5.52
CA ALA A 169 15.98 11.36 -4.94
C ALA A 169 16.20 10.19 -3.95
N GLU A 170 17.26 9.40 -4.10
CA GLU A 170 17.59 8.32 -3.16
C GLU A 170 17.82 8.84 -1.73
N ASN A 171 18.27 10.08 -1.59
CA ASN A 171 18.56 10.74 -0.33
C ASN A 171 17.40 11.57 0.23
N PHE A 172 16.26 11.61 -0.46
CA PHE A 172 15.11 12.33 0.05
C PHE A 172 14.55 11.64 1.28
N THR A 173 13.89 12.43 2.11
CA THR A 173 13.29 11.98 3.36
C THR A 173 11.78 12.04 3.26
N LEU A 174 11.14 10.99 3.74
CA LEU A 174 9.70 10.85 3.86
C LEU A 174 9.34 10.87 5.34
N PHE A 175 8.60 11.88 5.75
CA PHE A 175 7.96 11.94 7.05
C PHE A 175 6.58 11.28 6.97
N ILE A 176 6.32 10.30 7.83
CA ILE A 176 5.01 9.66 7.98
C ILE A 176 4.49 9.96 9.38
N LYS A 177 3.32 10.59 9.47
CA LYS A 177 2.52 10.68 10.69
C LYS A 177 1.32 9.76 10.52
N ASN A 178 1.23 8.75 11.37
CA ASN A 178 0.11 7.82 11.42
C ASN A 178 -0.54 7.86 12.80
N SER A 179 -1.86 8.02 12.82
CA SER A 179 -2.72 7.92 13.99
C SER A 179 -3.72 6.80 13.76
N ILE A 180 -3.93 5.97 14.79
CA ILE A 180 -4.82 4.83 14.77
C ILE A 180 -5.78 4.88 15.96
N ARG A 181 -7.00 4.39 15.74
CA ARG A 181 -8.01 4.21 16.76
C ARG A 181 -8.71 2.87 16.59
N PHE A 182 -8.94 2.18 17.70
CA PHE A 182 -9.75 0.97 17.78
C PHE A 182 -11.02 1.28 18.59
N PRO A 183 -12.15 1.55 17.92
CA PRO A 183 -13.36 2.07 18.57
C PRO A 183 -13.94 1.12 19.63
N LEU A 184 -13.75 -0.20 19.48
CA LEU A 184 -14.31 -1.17 20.43
C LEU A 184 -13.72 -1.01 21.84
N PHE A 185 -12.45 -0.62 21.93
CA PHE A 185 -11.70 -0.46 23.18
C PHE A 185 -11.39 1.01 23.51
N ASP A 186 -11.88 1.95 22.69
CA ASP A 186 -11.52 3.38 22.73
C ASP A 186 -10.00 3.62 22.83
N PHE A 187 -9.22 2.78 22.15
CA PHE A 187 -7.77 2.83 22.20
C PHE A 187 -7.23 3.67 21.06
N GLU A 188 -6.43 4.68 21.38
CA GLU A 188 -5.76 5.55 20.42
C GLU A 188 -4.24 5.49 20.58
N LYS A 189 -3.53 5.47 19.44
CA LYS A 189 -2.08 5.56 19.41
C LYS A 189 -1.60 6.14 18.08
N GLY A 190 -0.34 6.54 18.02
CA GLY A 190 0.31 6.93 16.78
C GLY A 190 1.76 6.49 16.75
N ASN A 191 2.38 6.59 15.57
CA ASN A 191 3.80 6.31 15.41
C ASN A 191 4.70 7.40 16.01
N LEU A 192 4.14 8.57 16.32
CA LEU A 192 4.79 9.64 17.07
C LEU A 192 4.44 9.50 18.55
N LEU A 193 5.43 9.15 19.36
CA LEU A 193 5.26 9.08 20.80
C LEU A 193 5.07 10.49 21.39
N PRO A 194 4.26 10.67 22.45
CA PRO A 194 4.05 11.98 23.08
C PRO A 194 5.34 12.66 23.57
N ASN A 195 6.35 11.86 23.91
CA ASN A 195 7.61 12.33 24.51
C ASN A 195 8.69 12.66 23.46
N ILE A 196 8.39 12.59 22.16
CA ILE A 196 9.39 12.85 21.11
C ILE A 196 9.73 14.33 21.03
N THR A 197 11.01 14.68 21.08
CA THR A 197 11.47 16.06 20.97
C THR A 197 11.80 16.45 19.53
N ALA A 198 11.95 17.76 19.27
CA ALA A 198 12.36 18.24 17.95
C ALA A 198 13.79 17.81 17.61
N GLU A 199 14.66 17.71 18.62
CA GLU A 199 16.03 17.23 18.49
C GLU A 199 16.06 15.74 18.10
N ASP A 200 15.18 14.93 18.67
CA ASP A 200 15.05 13.52 18.31
C ASP A 200 14.65 13.37 16.85
N ILE A 201 13.66 14.15 16.40
CA ILE A 201 13.19 14.11 15.01
C ILE A 201 14.32 14.50 14.04
N GLN A 202 15.19 15.45 14.39
CA GLN A 202 16.29 15.86 13.53
C GLN A 202 17.41 14.82 13.41
N LYS A 203 17.63 14.00 14.45
CA LYS A 203 18.74 13.05 14.52
C LYS A 203 18.34 11.60 14.29
N CYS A 204 17.04 11.29 14.35
CA CYS A 204 16.60 9.91 14.24
C CYS A 204 16.81 9.36 12.83
N HIS A 205 17.11 8.07 12.76
CA HIS A 205 17.23 7.32 11.51
C HIS A 205 16.34 6.10 11.60
N PHE A 206 15.28 6.08 10.79
CA PHE A 206 14.34 4.96 10.80
C PHE A 206 15.05 3.63 10.52
N HIS A 207 14.76 2.64 11.36
CA HIS A 207 15.13 1.26 11.10
C HIS A 207 14.06 0.34 11.71
N PRO A 208 13.51 -0.64 10.95
CA PRO A 208 12.35 -1.44 11.38
C PRO A 208 12.50 -2.10 12.74
N LEU A 209 13.71 -2.57 13.07
CA LEU A 209 14.01 -3.25 14.33
C LEU A 209 14.65 -2.38 15.42
N LYS A 210 15.36 -1.31 15.06
CA LYS A 210 16.18 -0.55 16.01
C LYS A 210 15.51 0.74 16.46
N GLN A 211 14.83 1.42 15.53
CA GLN A 211 14.17 2.70 15.75
C GLN A 211 12.83 2.74 14.96
N PRO A 212 11.84 1.91 15.33
CA PRO A 212 10.56 1.83 14.62
C PRO A 212 9.68 3.10 14.80
N PHE A 213 9.94 3.89 15.85
CA PHE A 213 9.21 5.13 16.13
C PHE A 213 9.79 6.37 15.45
N CYS A 214 10.92 6.27 14.74
CA CYS A 214 11.42 7.40 13.97
C CYS A 214 10.51 7.62 12.74
N PRO A 215 9.86 8.79 12.61
CA PRO A 215 8.89 9.02 11.54
C PRO A 215 9.55 9.41 10.20
N ILE A 216 10.88 9.58 10.17
CA ILE A 216 11.65 10.02 9.00
C ILE A 216 12.33 8.81 8.35
N LEU A 217 11.88 8.49 7.13
CA LEU A 217 12.40 7.39 6.33
C LEU A 217 13.17 7.95 5.12
N ARG A 218 14.36 7.43 4.85
CA ARG A 218 15.08 7.73 3.60
C ARG A 218 14.54 6.88 2.46
N LEU A 219 14.34 7.48 1.28
CA LEU A 219 13.76 6.74 0.14
C LEU A 219 14.62 5.57 -0.33
N GLY A 220 15.95 5.74 -0.37
CA GLY A 220 16.88 4.65 -0.69
C GLY A 220 16.73 3.46 0.26
N ASP A 221 16.53 3.71 1.55
CA ASP A 221 16.36 2.66 2.55
C ASP A 221 15.02 1.95 2.37
N ILE A 222 13.93 2.68 2.08
CA ILE A 222 12.62 2.10 1.76
C ILE A 222 12.72 1.14 0.56
N VAL A 223 13.36 1.58 -0.53
CA VAL A 223 13.53 0.78 -1.74
C VAL A 223 14.41 -0.44 -1.47
N LYS A 224 15.47 -0.29 -0.67
CA LYS A 224 16.34 -1.39 -0.24
C LYS A 224 15.59 -2.40 0.62
N PHE A 225 14.77 -1.96 1.57
CA PHE A 225 13.95 -2.86 2.39
C PHE A 225 12.89 -3.61 1.57
N ALA A 226 12.41 -3.02 0.47
CA ALA A 226 11.54 -3.69 -0.49
C ALA A 226 12.28 -4.69 -1.41
N GLY A 227 13.60 -4.85 -1.26
CA GLY A 227 14.42 -5.75 -2.07
C GLY A 227 14.67 -5.25 -3.50
N GLN A 228 14.61 -3.94 -3.72
CA GLN A 228 14.71 -3.32 -5.04
C GLN A 228 15.99 -2.49 -5.18
N ASN A 229 16.40 -2.22 -6.43
CA ASN A 229 17.49 -1.30 -6.73
C ASN A 229 16.93 0.08 -7.11
N PHE A 230 17.39 1.13 -6.44
CA PHE A 230 16.87 2.49 -6.65
C PHE A 230 17.07 2.98 -8.08
N THR A 231 18.26 2.80 -8.65
CA THR A 231 18.59 3.28 -10.01
C THR A 231 17.73 2.63 -11.08
N SER A 232 17.47 1.32 -11.00
CA SER A 232 16.60 0.65 -11.98
C SER A 232 15.14 1.08 -11.81
N LEU A 233 14.65 1.12 -10.57
CA LEU A 233 13.28 1.51 -10.25
C LEU A 233 13.01 2.97 -10.65
N ALA A 234 13.97 3.86 -10.46
CA ALA A 234 13.87 5.26 -10.84
C ALA A 234 13.87 5.49 -12.36
N LYS A 235 14.43 4.57 -13.15
CA LYS A 235 14.39 4.61 -14.64
C LYS A 235 13.04 4.19 -15.20
N THR A 236 12.44 3.13 -14.66
CA THR A 236 11.17 2.55 -15.16
C THR A 236 9.95 3.10 -14.44
N GLY A 237 10.13 3.62 -13.23
CA GLY A 237 9.09 3.80 -12.24
C GLY A 237 8.63 2.47 -11.63
N GLY A 238 7.84 2.55 -10.56
CA GLY A 238 7.19 1.40 -9.93
C GLY A 238 6.35 1.80 -8.72
N ILE A 239 5.81 0.81 -8.02
CA ILE A 239 4.91 1.02 -6.88
C ILE A 239 5.45 0.29 -5.66
N ILE A 240 5.73 1.03 -4.59
CA ILE A 240 6.24 0.52 -3.32
C ILE A 240 5.16 0.69 -2.24
N GLY A 241 4.83 -0.41 -1.57
CA GLY A 241 3.97 -0.42 -0.40
C GLY A 241 4.79 -0.28 0.87
N ILE A 242 4.41 0.69 1.71
CA ILE A 242 4.90 0.87 3.08
C ILE A 242 3.78 0.41 4.00
N LYS A 243 3.90 -0.79 4.57
CA LYS A 243 2.86 -1.36 5.43
C LYS A 243 3.18 -1.07 6.89
N ILE A 244 2.21 -0.54 7.62
CA ILE A 244 2.31 -0.26 9.06
C ILE A 244 1.28 -1.12 9.78
N GLY A 245 1.77 -2.14 10.49
CA GLY A 245 0.97 -3.09 11.25
C GLY A 245 0.86 -2.73 12.72
N TRP A 246 -0.37 -2.66 13.24
CA TRP A 246 -0.69 -2.46 14.66
C TRP A 246 -1.40 -3.69 15.21
N VAL A 247 -0.62 -4.73 15.52
CA VAL A 247 -1.14 -5.95 16.15
C VAL A 247 -0.80 -5.87 17.62
N CYS A 248 -1.77 -5.51 18.45
CA CYS A 248 -1.52 -5.20 19.86
C CYS A 248 -2.44 -6.01 20.79
N ASP A 249 -1.87 -6.39 21.91
CA ASP A 249 -2.57 -7.05 23.01
C ASP A 249 -2.64 -6.07 24.18
N LEU A 250 -3.85 -5.59 24.49
CA LEU A 250 -4.11 -4.60 25.54
C LEU A 250 -4.08 -5.20 26.94
N ASP A 251 -3.96 -6.52 27.08
CA ASP A 251 -3.65 -7.12 28.38
C ASP A 251 -2.22 -6.73 28.83
N HIS A 252 -1.37 -6.35 27.88
CA HIS A 252 -0.05 -5.78 28.14
C HIS A 252 -0.10 -4.24 28.23
N SER A 253 1.00 -3.62 28.68
CA SER A 253 1.02 -2.16 28.80
C SER A 253 0.88 -1.48 27.44
N TRP A 254 0.30 -0.27 27.44
CA TRP A 254 0.14 0.59 26.26
C TRP A 254 1.43 0.73 25.43
N GLU A 255 2.60 0.69 26.08
CA GLU A 255 3.92 0.81 25.44
C GLU A 255 4.27 -0.38 24.52
N HIS A 256 3.78 -1.58 24.80
CA HIS A 256 4.04 -2.79 24.01
C HIS A 256 3.35 -2.78 22.63
N CYS A 257 2.36 -1.91 22.44
CA CYS A 257 1.73 -1.70 21.15
C CYS A 257 2.65 -0.89 20.22
N ILE A 258 3.51 -1.57 19.46
CA ILE A 258 4.54 -0.94 18.62
C ILE A 258 4.19 -1.16 17.14
N PRO A 259 4.33 -0.14 16.28
CA PRO A 259 4.10 -0.31 14.84
C PRO A 259 5.14 -1.21 14.21
N SER A 260 4.70 -2.20 13.45
CA SER A 260 5.55 -3.06 12.63
C SER A 260 5.57 -2.57 11.19
N TYR A 261 6.76 -2.24 10.68
CA TYR A 261 6.92 -1.76 9.31
C TYR A 261 7.41 -2.88 8.39
N SER A 262 6.74 -3.02 7.24
CA SER A 262 7.22 -3.88 6.16
C SER A 262 7.12 -3.17 4.81
N PHE A 263 8.04 -3.52 3.91
CA PHE A 263 8.22 -2.85 2.62
C PHE A 263 8.16 -3.90 1.51
N SER A 264 7.42 -3.60 0.45
CA SER A 264 7.27 -4.53 -0.66
C SER A 264 6.94 -3.80 -1.96
N ARG A 265 7.43 -4.30 -3.08
CA ARG A 265 6.99 -3.84 -4.40
C ARG A 265 5.58 -4.39 -4.70
N LEU A 266 4.63 -3.52 -5.01
CA LEU A 266 3.23 -3.87 -5.26
C LEU A 266 2.98 -4.21 -6.74
N ASP A 267 3.77 -3.65 -7.66
CA ASP A 267 3.67 -3.88 -9.10
C ASP A 267 4.59 -5.02 -9.60
N SER A 268 4.71 -6.10 -8.84
CA SER A 268 5.62 -7.23 -9.16
C SER A 268 5.33 -7.92 -10.49
N VAL A 269 4.10 -7.81 -11.01
CA VAL A 269 3.74 -8.28 -12.36
C VAL A 269 4.45 -7.47 -13.45
N SER A 270 4.71 -6.18 -13.21
CA SER A 270 5.40 -5.28 -14.15
C SER A 270 6.85 -5.71 -14.39
N GLU A 271 7.52 -6.28 -13.38
CA GLU A 271 8.89 -6.83 -13.55
C GLU A 271 8.95 -7.98 -14.56
N LYS A 272 7.85 -8.73 -14.68
CA LYS A 272 7.74 -9.89 -15.57
C LYS A 272 7.18 -9.52 -16.95
N SER A 273 6.66 -8.30 -17.10
CA SER A 273 6.02 -7.84 -18.33
C SER A 273 7.00 -7.12 -19.25
N LYS A 274 7.06 -7.56 -20.51
CA LYS A 274 7.78 -6.83 -21.57
C LYS A 274 6.97 -5.64 -22.13
N VAL A 275 5.69 -5.53 -21.79
CA VAL A 275 4.76 -4.54 -22.36
C VAL A 275 4.62 -3.31 -21.46
N SER A 276 4.69 -3.48 -20.14
CA SER A 276 4.60 -2.39 -19.16
C SER A 276 5.52 -2.69 -17.98
N SER A 277 6.77 -2.24 -18.09
CA SER A 277 7.85 -2.58 -17.15
C SER A 277 7.93 -1.69 -15.90
N GLY A 278 7.04 -0.72 -15.75
CA GLY A 278 7.05 0.20 -14.61
C GLY A 278 5.85 1.12 -14.54
N TYR A 279 6.04 2.29 -13.94
CA TYR A 279 4.97 3.27 -13.67
C TYR A 279 5.31 4.63 -14.27
N ASN A 280 4.43 5.11 -15.14
CA ASN A 280 4.50 6.46 -15.70
C ASN A 280 3.10 7.03 -15.95
N PHE A 281 3.01 8.34 -16.01
CA PHE A 281 1.79 9.08 -16.34
C PHE A 281 2.14 10.37 -17.05
N ARG A 282 1.16 10.94 -17.74
CA ARG A 282 1.29 12.21 -18.46
C ARG A 282 0.44 13.28 -17.81
N TYR A 283 0.97 14.49 -17.72
CA TYR A 283 0.25 15.67 -17.31
C TYR A 283 0.77 16.89 -18.07
N ALA A 284 0.02 17.99 -18.06
CA ALA A 284 0.42 19.20 -18.77
C ALA A 284 0.26 20.44 -17.90
N LYS A 285 1.20 21.37 -18.05
CA LYS A 285 1.10 22.74 -17.55
C LYS A 285 0.59 23.62 -18.69
N TYR A 286 -0.54 24.29 -18.48
CA TYR A 286 -1.18 25.13 -19.48
C TYR A 286 -0.82 26.60 -19.28
N TYR A 287 -0.62 27.29 -20.39
CA TYR A 287 -0.19 28.69 -20.45
C TYR A 287 -0.93 29.40 -21.58
N LYS A 288 -0.90 30.73 -21.57
CA LYS A 288 -1.50 31.58 -22.61
C LYS A 288 -0.53 32.67 -23.02
N GLN A 289 -0.33 32.84 -24.33
CA GLN A 289 0.49 33.92 -24.89
C GLN A 289 -0.26 35.26 -24.84
N GLU A 290 0.47 36.37 -24.99
CA GLU A 290 -0.10 37.72 -25.06
C GLU A 290 -1.12 37.88 -26.21
N ASN A 291 -0.91 37.18 -27.33
CA ASN A 291 -1.83 37.14 -28.46
C ASN A 291 -3.12 36.33 -28.20
N GLY A 292 -3.28 35.74 -27.01
CA GLY A 292 -4.43 34.92 -26.64
C GLY A 292 -4.33 33.43 -27.01
N THR A 293 -3.25 33.00 -27.69
CA THR A 293 -3.04 31.60 -28.07
C THR A 293 -2.67 30.75 -26.86
N GLU A 294 -3.38 29.64 -26.67
CA GLU A 294 -3.08 28.67 -25.62
C GLU A 294 -1.94 27.75 -26.04
N PHE A 295 -1.02 27.51 -25.12
CA PHE A 295 0.05 26.53 -25.29
C PHE A 295 0.26 25.74 -23.99
N ARG A 296 0.89 24.58 -24.09
CA ARG A 296 1.17 23.75 -22.91
C ARG A 296 2.57 23.17 -22.95
N THR A 297 3.07 22.85 -21.77
CA THR A 297 4.23 21.97 -21.61
C THR A 297 3.72 20.61 -21.17
N LEU A 298 3.87 19.62 -22.04
CA LEU A 298 3.52 18.23 -21.73
C LEU A 298 4.69 17.56 -21.00
N MET A 299 4.36 16.84 -19.95
CA MET A 299 5.32 16.12 -19.13
C MET A 299 4.88 14.67 -19.00
N LYS A 300 5.75 13.76 -19.41
CA LYS A 300 5.63 12.34 -19.09
C LYS A 300 6.57 12.03 -17.93
N ALA A 301 5.96 11.77 -16.78
CA ALA A 301 6.66 11.50 -15.55
C ALA A 301 6.75 10.00 -15.30
N TYR A 302 7.96 9.56 -15.02
CA TYR A 302 8.29 8.27 -14.45
C TYR A 302 8.65 8.51 -12.99
N GLY A 303 8.14 7.66 -12.11
CA GLY A 303 8.33 7.87 -10.68
C GLY A 303 8.01 6.65 -9.86
N ILE A 304 8.32 6.77 -8.58
CA ILE A 304 8.03 5.75 -7.58
C ILE A 304 6.77 6.19 -6.84
N ARG A 305 5.70 5.42 -6.99
CA ARG A 305 4.48 5.60 -6.21
C ARG A 305 4.64 4.88 -4.86
N PHE A 306 4.37 5.59 -3.78
CA PHE A 306 4.37 5.04 -2.42
C PHE A 306 2.94 4.96 -1.91
N ASP A 307 2.56 3.77 -1.45
CA ASP A 307 1.27 3.51 -0.83
C ASP A 307 1.50 3.14 0.63
N VAL A 308 1.08 4.02 1.55
CA VAL A 308 1.14 3.75 3.00
C VAL A 308 -0.12 2.98 3.40
N LEU A 309 0.07 1.70 3.71
CA LEU A 309 -1.00 0.74 4.00
C LEU A 309 -1.01 0.43 5.50
N VAL A 310 -2.02 0.88 6.21
CA VAL A 310 -2.14 0.65 7.65
C VAL A 310 -3.10 -0.51 7.87
N TYR A 311 -2.69 -1.47 8.70
CA TYR A 311 -3.53 -2.57 9.14
C TYR A 311 -3.27 -2.85 10.61
N GLY A 312 -4.18 -3.54 11.26
CA GLY A 312 -3.99 -3.90 12.66
C GLY A 312 -5.20 -4.60 13.23
N ASN A 313 -4.97 -5.22 14.37
CA ASN A 313 -6.02 -5.75 15.23
C ASN A 313 -5.57 -5.60 16.67
N VAL A 314 -6.54 -5.30 17.52
CA VAL A 314 -6.32 -5.13 18.95
C VAL A 314 -7.14 -6.15 19.70
N SER A 315 -6.57 -6.70 20.77
CA SER A 315 -7.27 -7.66 21.61
C SER A 315 -7.15 -7.35 23.09
N GLU A 316 -8.22 -7.59 23.83
CA GLU A 316 -8.28 -7.38 25.29
C GLU A 316 -9.12 -8.50 25.91
N ALA A 317 -8.77 -8.94 27.13
CA ALA A 317 -9.48 -9.97 27.86
C ALA A 317 -10.95 -9.58 28.11
N GLY A 318 -11.88 -10.39 27.59
CA GLY A 318 -13.32 -10.20 27.77
C GLY A 318 -13.92 -11.22 28.74
N GLN A 319 -14.66 -10.76 29.76
CA GLN A 319 -15.37 -11.67 30.70
C GLN A 319 -16.34 -12.60 29.96
N THR A 320 -17.04 -12.10 28.93
CA THR A 320 -18.02 -12.85 28.16
C THR A 320 -17.37 -13.96 27.34
N CYS A 321 -16.30 -13.67 26.57
CA CYS A 321 -15.59 -14.67 25.77
C CYS A 321 -14.98 -15.78 26.63
N THR A 322 -14.42 -15.42 27.79
CA THR A 322 -13.93 -16.39 28.77
C THR A 322 -15.03 -17.35 29.24
N SER A 323 -16.25 -16.85 29.49
CA SER A 323 -17.38 -17.68 29.91
C SER A 323 -17.90 -18.62 28.82
N TRP A 324 -17.88 -18.21 27.55
CA TRP A 324 -18.33 -19.05 26.43
C TRP A 324 -17.31 -20.16 26.11
N SER A 325 -16.02 -19.81 26.09
CA SER A 325 -14.93 -20.76 25.85
C SER A 325 -14.82 -21.80 26.97
N THR A 326 -15.11 -21.42 28.22
CA THR A 326 -15.22 -22.36 29.35
C THR A 326 -16.52 -23.16 29.36
N GLY A 327 -17.61 -22.61 28.81
CA GLY A 327 -18.86 -23.33 28.58
C GLY A 327 -18.71 -24.53 27.63
N LEU A 328 -17.91 -24.39 26.57
CA LEU A 328 -17.58 -25.47 25.65
C LEU A 328 -16.77 -26.60 26.32
N LEU A 329 -15.85 -26.27 27.23
CA LEU A 329 -15.14 -27.22 28.10
C LEU A 329 -16.09 -27.98 29.05
N LYS A 330 -17.13 -27.30 29.56
CA LYS A 330 -18.18 -27.95 30.37
C LYS A 330 -19.05 -28.88 29.55
N SER A 331 -19.35 -28.52 28.31
CA SER A 331 -20.14 -29.32 27.36
C SER A 331 -19.37 -30.58 26.91
N SER A 332 -18.06 -30.48 26.64
CA SER A 332 -17.24 -31.62 26.23
C SER A 332 -16.88 -32.59 27.37
N GLY A 333 -17.07 -32.18 28.63
CA GLY A 333 -17.01 -33.05 29.81
C GLY A 333 -18.31 -33.82 30.08
N GLY A 334 -19.38 -33.54 29.34
CA GLY A 334 -20.68 -34.20 29.44
C GLY A 334 -20.72 -35.52 28.68
N GLY A 335 -20.31 -36.60 29.36
CA GLY A 335 -20.74 -37.99 29.12
C GLY A 335 -20.74 -38.51 27.68
N ILE A 336 -19.78 -39.39 27.37
CA ILE A 336 -19.90 -40.35 26.27
C ILE A 336 -21.15 -41.20 26.52
N GLN A 337 -22.19 -41.00 25.71
CA GLN A 337 -23.32 -41.92 25.60
C GLN A 337 -22.88 -43.12 24.75
N THR A 338 -22.70 -44.25 25.40
CA THR A 338 -22.83 -45.59 24.80
C THR A 338 -23.56 -46.48 25.79
#